data_AF-A0A0F5RAD9-F1
#
_entry.id   AF-A0A0F5RAD9-F1
#
_cell.length_a   1.000
_cell.length_b   1.000
_cell.length_c   1.000
_cell.angle_alpha   90.00
_cell.angle_beta   90.00
_cell.angle_gamma   90.00
#
_symmetry.space_group_name_H-M   'P 1'
#
loop_
_entity.id
_entity.type
_entity.pdbx_description
1 polymer ?
#
loop_
_entity_poly.entity_id
_entity_poly.type
_entity_poly.pdbx_seq_one_letter_code
_entity_poly.pdbx_strand_id
1 'polypeptide(L)'
;MIGISPIHRKLAELTHYCLETDGELHMTRQERRELTNLLKANLRLVRRLDELKSLSFVAYEAGDVEWQQSICKQIEDLEATLI
;
A
#
# COMPACT_ATOMS: atom_id res chain seq x y z
N MET A 1 4.47 12.70 -8.43
CA MET A 1 5.23 11.59 -9.02
C MET A 1 4.50 10.31 -8.66
N ILE A 2 4.08 9.48 -9.63
CA ILE A 2 3.46 8.18 -9.29
C ILE A 2 4.61 7.23 -8.94
N GLY A 3 5.01 7.21 -7.67
CA GLY A 3 5.92 6.21 -7.14
C GLY A 3 5.19 4.87 -7.05
N ILE A 4 5.75 3.82 -7.66
CA ILE A 4 5.19 2.47 -7.55
C ILE A 4 5.76 1.84 -6.28
N SER A 5 4.91 1.50 -5.31
CA SER A 5 5.35 0.84 -4.07
C SER A 5 6.25 -0.36 -4.36
N PRO A 6 7.36 -0.57 -3.62
CA PRO A 6 8.13 -1.81 -3.68
C PRO A 6 7.26 -3.06 -3.50
N ILE A 7 6.17 -2.99 -2.73
CA ILE A 7 5.21 -4.08 -2.56
C ILE A 7 4.49 -4.38 -3.88
N HIS A 8 4.06 -3.34 -4.60
CA HIS A 8 3.38 -3.48 -5.89
C HIS A 8 4.34 -3.99 -6.97
N ARG A 9 5.61 -3.55 -6.97
CA ARG A 9 6.65 -4.09 -7.86
C ARG A 9 6.82 -5.60 -7.66
N LYS A 10 6.98 -6.04 -6.41
CA LYS A 10 7.11 -7.47 -6.07
C LYS A 10 5.86 -8.28 -6.40
N LEU A 11 4.67 -7.72 -6.19
CA LEU A 11 3.42 -8.37 -6.60
C LEU A 11 3.36 -8.56 -8.11
N ALA A 12 3.78 -7.57 -8.89
CA ALA A 12 3.84 -7.66 -10.34
C ALA A 12 4.85 -8.71 -10.81
N GLU A 13 6.05 -8.74 -10.21
CA GLU A 13 7.09 -9.74 -10.49
C GLU A 13 6.59 -11.17 -10.21
N LEU A 14 6.01 -11.39 -9.02
CA LEU A 14 5.48 -12.71 -8.64
C LEU A 14 4.33 -13.14 -9.55
N THR A 15 3.44 -12.21 -9.90
CA THR A 15 2.35 -12.47 -10.83
C THR A 15 2.89 -12.84 -12.20
N HIS A 16 3.87 -12.09 -12.72
CA HIS A 16 4.47 -12.37 -14.02
C HIS A 16 5.12 -13.75 -14.08
N TYR A 17 5.75 -14.18 -12.99
CA TYR A 17 6.36 -15.50 -12.90
C TYR A 17 5.34 -16.65 -12.80
N CYS A 18 4.26 -16.46 -12.05
CA CYS A 18 3.28 -17.52 -11.80
C CYS A 18 2.08 -17.54 -12.76
N LEU A 19 1.97 -16.54 -13.65
CA LEU A 19 0.84 -16.40 -14.57
C LEU A 19 1.09 -17.26 -15.82
N GLU A 20 0.23 -18.27 -15.99
CA GLU A 20 0.28 -19.15 -17.15
C GLU A 20 -0.51 -18.56 -18.34
N THR A 21 -0.31 -19.14 -19.52
CA THR A 21 -0.97 -18.70 -20.76
C THR A 21 -2.49 -18.84 -20.75
N ASP A 22 -3.04 -19.66 -19.86
CA ASP A 22 -4.48 -19.83 -19.63
C ASP A 22 -5.08 -18.73 -18.72
N GLY A 23 -4.23 -17.87 -18.13
CA GLY A 23 -4.63 -16.81 -17.21
C GLY A 23 -4.70 -17.23 -15.74
N GLU A 24 -4.38 -18.49 -15.42
CA GLU A 24 -4.40 -18.99 -14.05
C GLU A 24 -3.04 -18.78 -13.36
N LEU A 25 -3.09 -18.60 -12.04
CA LEU A 25 -1.90 -18.45 -11.20
C LEU A 25 -1.48 -19.81 -10.63
N HIS A 26 -0.48 -20.41 -11.27
CA HIS A 26 0.12 -21.65 -10.80
C HIS A 26 1.26 -21.34 -9.84
N MET A 27 1.01 -21.55 -8.55
CA MET A 27 1.95 -21.20 -7.49
C MET A 27 2.38 -22.41 -6.66
N THR A 28 3.68 -22.51 -6.40
CA THR A 28 4.22 -23.38 -5.35
C THR A 28 3.74 -22.93 -3.97
N ARG A 29 3.87 -23.81 -2.97
CA ARG A 29 3.56 -23.45 -1.57
C ARG A 29 4.39 -22.27 -1.07
N GLN A 30 5.63 -22.14 -1.55
CA GLN A 30 6.53 -21.06 -1.20
C GLN A 30 6.07 -19.73 -1.80
N GLU A 31 5.78 -19.69 -3.10
CA GLU A 31 5.23 -18.51 -3.79
C GLU A 31 3.91 -18.06 -3.16
N ARG A 32 3.01 -19.00 -2.82
CA ARG A 32 1.75 -18.67 -2.14
C ARG A 32 1.97 -18.01 -0.77
N ARG A 33 3.00 -18.45 -0.04
CA ARG A 33 3.39 -17.84 1.24
C ARG A 33 3.96 -16.43 1.03
N GLU A 34 4.77 -16.26 -0.01
CA GLU A 34 5.30 -14.95 -0.42
C GLU A 34 4.18 -13.98 -0.82
N LEU A 35 3.27 -14.41 -1.70
CA LEU A 35 2.07 -13.65 -2.08
C LEU A 35 1.30 -13.21 -0.82
N THR A 36 1.06 -14.14 0.12
CA THR A 36 0.34 -13.83 1.37
C THR A 36 1.05 -12.74 2.18
N ASN A 37 2.39 -12.77 2.24
CA ASN A 37 3.16 -11.75 2.94
C ASN A 37 3.06 -10.38 2.24
N LEU A 38 3.15 -10.37 0.92
CA LEU A 38 3.00 -9.14 0.11
C LEU A 38 1.59 -8.55 0.26
N LEU A 39 0.55 -9.37 0.21
CA LEU A 39 -0.84 -8.94 0.43
C LEU A 39 -1.05 -8.39 1.85
N LYS A 40 -0.47 -9.01 2.88
CA LYS A 40 -0.52 -8.47 4.26
C LYS A 40 0.18 -7.12 4.38
N ALA A 41 1.30 -6.94 3.70
CA ALA A 41 1.99 -5.66 3.66
C ALA A 41 1.15 -4.59 2.96
N ASN A 42 0.57 -4.91 1.80
CA ASN A 42 -0.33 -4.03 1.07
C ASN A 42 -1.57 -3.65 1.90
N LEU A 43 -2.20 -4.62 2.57
CA LEU A 43 -3.35 -4.38 3.44
C LEU A 43 -3.03 -3.37 4.54
N ARG A 44 -1.91 -3.56 5.25
CA ARG A 44 -1.49 -2.65 6.33
C ARG A 44 -1.25 -1.23 5.81
N LEU A 45 -0.59 -1.13 4.66
CA LEU A 45 -0.31 0.14 4.02
C LEU A 45 -1.61 0.88 3.65
N VAL A 46 -2.49 0.22 2.89
CA VAL A 46 -3.74 0.80 2.42
C VAL A 46 -4.61 1.25 3.59
N ARG A 47 -4.76 0.40 4.61
CA ARG A 47 -5.54 0.75 5.80
C ARG A 47 -4.98 1.97 6.52
N ARG A 48 -3.66 2.02 6.74
CA ARG A 48 -3.05 3.16 7.44
C ARG A 48 -3.20 4.46 6.66
N LEU A 49 -3.01 4.40 5.34
CA LEU A 49 -3.15 5.57 4.48
C LEU A 49 -4.59 6.09 4.45
N ASP A 50 -5.56 5.18 4.37
CA ASP A 50 -6.99 5.51 4.38
C ASP A 50 -7.45 6.12 5.71
N GLU A 51 -6.99 5.56 6.84
CA GLU A 51 -7.20 6.10 8.19
C GLU A 51 -6.65 7.53 8.30
N LEU A 52 -5.41 7.76 7.85
CA LEU A 52 -4.79 9.09 7.90
C LEU A 52 -5.50 10.10 7.00
N LYS A 53 -5.88 9.71 5.78
CA LYS A 53 -6.63 10.60 4.87
C LYS A 53 -7.99 10.98 5.45
N SER A 54 -8.69 10.01 6.03
CA SER A 54 -9.96 10.25 6.71
C SER A 54 -9.79 11.19 7.91
N LEU A 55 -8.77 10.98 8.73
CA LEU A 55 -8.48 11.86 9.88
C LEU A 55 -8.08 13.27 9.44
N SER A 56 -7.29 13.41 8.37
CA SER A 56 -6.91 14.71 7.82
C SER A 56 -8.15 15.50 7.39
N PHE A 57 -9.11 14.83 6.76
CA PHE A 57 -10.39 15.43 6.39
C PHE A 57 -11.20 15.88 7.61
N VAL A 58 -11.27 15.06 8.66
CA VAL A 58 -11.95 15.44 9.91
C VAL A 58 -11.28 16.66 10.57
N ALA A 59 -9.95 16.71 10.60
CA ALA A 59 -9.21 17.85 11.15
C ALA A 59 -9.47 19.14 10.36
N TYR A 60 -9.54 19.04 9.03
CA TYR A 60 -9.89 20.15 8.15
C TYR A 60 -11.30 20.68 8.43
N GLU A 61 -12.31 19.81 8.50
CA GLU A 61 -13.69 20.19 8.80
C GLU A 61 -13.85 20.81 10.19
N ALA A 62 -13.01 20.41 11.15
CA ALA A 62 -12.96 20.99 12.49
C ALA A 62 -12.23 22.35 12.55
N GLY A 63 -11.58 22.79 11.46
CA GLY A 63 -10.74 23.98 11.43
C GLY A 63 -9.41 23.85 12.19
N ASP A 64 -9.03 22.62 12.56
CA ASP A 64 -7.79 22.34 13.28
C ASP A 64 -6.62 22.16 12.30
N VAL A 65 -6.08 23.29 11.86
CA VAL A 65 -5.01 23.34 10.85
C VAL A 65 -3.71 22.71 11.34
N GLU A 66 -3.39 22.84 12.64
CA GLU A 66 -2.16 22.27 13.21
C GLU A 66 -2.23 20.74 13.22
N TRP A 67 -3.37 20.19 13.65
CA TRP A 67 -3.59 18.75 13.61
C TRP A 67 -3.62 18.22 12.17
N GLN A 68 -4.30 18.94 11.26
CA GLN A 68 -4.33 18.59 9.84
C GLN A 68 -2.91 18.52 9.25
N GLN A 69 -2.05 19.51 9.50
CA GLN A 69 -0.67 19.52 9.03
C GLN A 69 0.16 18.36 9.59
N SER A 70 -0.02 18.04 10.87
CA SER A 70 0.62 16.88 11.51
C SER A 70 0.22 15.56 10.85
N ILE A 71 -1.06 15.41 10.47
CA ILE A 71 -1.54 14.22 9.74
C ILE A 71 -1.00 14.19 8.31
N CYS A 72 -1.00 15.33 7.60
CA CYS A 72 -0.43 15.41 6.25
C CYS A 72 1.05 15.00 6.23
N LYS A 73 1.83 15.42 7.22
CA LYS A 73 3.23 14.98 7.37
C LYS A 73 3.35 13.46 7.54
N GLN A 74 2.48 12.84 8.34
CA GLN A 74 2.45 11.38 8.48
C GLN A 74 2.09 10.66 7.18
N ILE A 75 1.23 11.26 6.35
CA ILE A 75 0.88 10.75 5.02
C ILE A 75 2.12 10.82 4.11
N GLU A 76 2.80 11.97 4.07
CA GLU A 76 4.00 12.16 3.26
C GLU A 76 5.13 11.20 3.68
N ASP A 77 5.38 11.07 4.98
CA ASP A 77 6.38 10.14 5.53
C ASP A 77 6.04 8.69 5.13
N LEU A 78 4.77 8.29 5.20
CA LEU A 78 4.32 6.97 4.79
C LEU A 78 4.47 6.77 3.28
N GLU A 79 4.07 7.74 2.46
CA GLU A 79 4.20 7.70 1.01
C GLU A 79 5.67 7.68 0.56
N ALA A 80 6.58 8.31 1.30
CA ALA A 80 8.02 8.25 1.03
C ALA A 80 8.59 6.83 1.18
N THR A 81 8.00 5.99 2.04
CA THR A 81 8.39 4.57 2.13
C THR A 81 7.96 3.73 0.91
N LEU A 82 7.19 4.31 -0.01
CA LEU A 82 6.63 3.66 -1.19
C LEU A 82 7.39 3.95 -2.49
N ILE A 83 8.48 4.71 -2.45
CA ILE A 83 9.22 5.07 -3.67
C ILE A 83 10.41 4.13 -3.87
#